data_AF-A0A850QWD8-F1
#
_entry.id   AF-A0A850QWD8-F1
#
_cell.length_a   1.000
_cell.length_b   1.000
_cell.length_c   1.000
_cell.angle_alpha   90.00
_cell.angle_beta   90.00
_cell.angle_gamma   90.00
#
_symmetry.space_group_name_H-M   'P 1'
#
loop_
_entity.id
_entity.type
_entity.pdbx_description
1 polymer ?
#
loop_
_entity_poly.entity_id
_entity_poly.type
_entity_poly.pdbx_seq_one_letter_code
_entity_poly.pdbx_strand_id
1 'polypeptide(L)'
;MNKKIIGFCFAFILGLNPVNALAITVTDMMQNQVSIDTPPKRAAIATVPIASLLISLTDQPEHLVGVHPFAKETLLDGTLGQHYPQLHTLKTDVIARNFTPNTDVFLAFHVDLVVSCPHLSPTLFKRIQAGYIPTIT
;
A
#
# COMPACT_ATOMS: atom_id res chain seq x y z
N MET A 1 -65.20 -4.90 -11.12
CA MET A 1 -64.41 -6.06 -10.66
C MET A 1 -63.49 -6.48 -11.80
N ASN A 2 -62.17 -6.33 -11.63
CA ASN A 2 -61.08 -7.13 -12.21
C ASN A 2 -59.80 -6.29 -12.37
N LYS A 3 -58.90 -6.56 -11.42
CA LYS A 3 -57.55 -6.06 -11.25
C LYS A 3 -56.65 -6.58 -12.37
N LYS A 4 -55.82 -5.70 -12.95
CA LYS A 4 -54.53 -6.10 -13.55
C LYS A 4 -53.47 -5.11 -13.07
N ILE A 5 -52.76 -5.54 -12.05
CA ILE A 5 -51.55 -4.91 -11.52
C ILE A 5 -50.49 -5.09 -12.61
N ILE A 6 -50.24 -4.03 -13.38
CA ILE A 6 -49.15 -3.99 -14.35
C ILE A 6 -47.91 -3.54 -13.57
N GLY A 7 -46.95 -4.46 -13.50
CA GLY A 7 -45.74 -4.37 -12.70
C GLY A 7 -44.96 -3.10 -12.97
N PHE A 8 -44.79 -2.29 -11.93
CA PHE A 8 -43.84 -1.20 -11.87
C PHE A 8 -42.45 -1.83 -11.76
N CYS A 9 -41.80 -2.04 -12.91
CA CYS A 9 -40.37 -2.37 -12.97
C CYS A 9 -39.63 -1.14 -12.43
N PHE A 10 -39.31 -1.18 -11.13
CA PHE A 10 -38.47 -0.21 -10.46
C PHE A 10 -37.04 -0.42 -11.02
N ALA A 11 -36.74 0.25 -12.13
CA ALA A 11 -35.40 0.35 -12.66
C ALA A 11 -34.57 1.20 -11.68
N PHE A 12 -34.04 0.55 -10.66
CA PHE A 12 -33.00 1.09 -9.80
C PHE A 12 -31.70 1.07 -10.62
N ILE A 13 -31.57 2.05 -11.52
CA ILE A 13 -30.29 2.39 -12.12
C ILE A 13 -29.46 2.96 -10.98
N LEU A 14 -28.72 2.08 -10.31
CA LEU A 14 -27.56 2.46 -9.51
C LEU A 14 -26.64 3.23 -10.45
N GLY A 15 -26.72 4.55 -10.36
CA GLY A 15 -25.66 5.43 -10.81
C GLY A 15 -24.41 5.04 -10.02
N LEU A 16 -23.64 4.11 -10.58
CA LEU A 16 -22.22 3.94 -10.29
C LEU A 16 -21.56 5.27 -10.66
N ASN A 17 -21.62 6.23 -9.74
CA ASN A 17 -20.63 7.29 -9.74
C ASN A 17 -19.31 6.55 -9.52
N PRO A 18 -18.37 6.54 -10.48
CA PRO A 18 -17.02 6.16 -10.13
C PRO A 18 -16.63 7.13 -9.02
N VAL A 19 -16.38 6.61 -7.82
CA VAL A 19 -15.69 7.35 -6.78
C VAL A 19 -14.35 7.70 -7.42
N ASN A 20 -14.26 8.90 -7.99
CA ASN A 20 -12.97 9.48 -8.34
C ASN A 20 -12.24 9.57 -7.00
N ALA A 21 -11.22 8.74 -6.86
CA ALA A 21 -10.29 8.84 -5.77
C ALA A 21 -9.83 10.29 -5.68
N LEU A 22 -10.27 11.00 -4.64
CA LEU A 22 -9.75 12.34 -4.38
C LEU A 22 -8.28 12.15 -4.00
N ALA A 23 -7.39 12.93 -4.63
CA ALA A 23 -6.02 13.03 -4.18
C ALA A 23 -6.01 13.41 -2.70
N ILE A 24 -5.26 12.66 -1.88
CA ILE A 24 -5.11 12.95 -0.46
C ILE A 24 -3.72 13.54 -0.21
N THR A 25 -3.66 14.55 0.64
CA THR A 25 -2.38 15.07 1.16
C THR A 25 -2.21 14.58 2.58
N VAL A 26 -1.12 13.87 2.85
CA VAL A 26 -0.75 13.38 4.17
C VAL A 26 0.46 14.16 4.66
N THR A 27 0.44 14.56 5.93
CA THR A 27 1.65 15.07 6.61
C THR A 27 2.33 13.89 7.30
N ASP A 28 3.58 13.63 6.94
CA ASP A 28 4.36 12.53 7.50
C ASP A 28 4.97 12.89 8.88
N MET A 29 5.67 11.94 9.52
CA MET A 29 6.27 12.15 10.84
C MET A 29 7.42 13.17 10.81
N MET A 30 8.00 13.39 9.64
CA MET A 30 9.04 14.38 9.37
C MET A 30 8.48 15.76 8.96
N GLN A 31 7.15 15.95 9.06
CA GLN A 31 6.44 17.18 8.69
C GLN A 31 6.49 17.52 7.19
N ASN A 32 6.76 16.53 6.33
CA ASN A 32 6.65 16.71 4.88
C ASN A 32 5.19 16.52 4.46
N GLN A 33 4.73 17.33 3.50
CA GLN A 33 3.48 17.07 2.79
C GLN A 33 3.71 16.10 1.64
N VAL A 34 2.93 15.03 1.61
CA VAL A 34 2.99 13.98 0.59
C VAL A 34 1.61 13.89 -0.08
N SER A 35 1.57 14.18 -1.39
CA SER A 35 0.35 13.99 -2.20
C SER A 35 0.29 12.54 -2.69
N ILE A 36 -0.90 11.94 -2.58
CA ILE A 36 -1.21 10.60 -3.06
C ILE A 36 -2.44 10.73 -3.94
N ASP A 37 -2.24 10.65 -5.25
CA ASP A 37 -3.29 10.97 -6.23
C ASP A 37 -4.33 9.85 -6.35
N THR A 38 -3.92 8.61 -6.08
CA THR A 38 -4.78 7.42 -6.12
C THR A 38 -4.47 6.48 -4.96
N PRO A 39 -5.47 5.73 -4.42
CA PRO A 39 -5.25 4.71 -3.42
C PRO A 39 -4.11 3.75 -3.83
N PRO A 40 -3.02 3.69 -3.05
CA PRO A 40 -1.89 2.83 -3.36
C PRO A 40 -2.30 1.36 -3.34
N LYS A 41 -1.81 0.61 -4.32
CA LYS A 41 -2.06 -0.83 -4.46
C LYS A 41 -0.79 -1.66 -4.33
N ARG A 42 0.38 -1.02 -4.32
CA ARG A 42 1.69 -1.68 -4.42
C ARG A 42 2.70 -0.95 -3.52
N ALA A 43 2.57 -1.19 -2.22
CA ALA A 43 3.41 -0.63 -1.19
C ALA A 43 4.72 -1.43 -0.99
N ALA A 44 5.83 -0.70 -0.84
CA ALA A 44 7.10 -1.25 -0.34
C ALA A 44 7.40 -0.69 1.07
N ILE A 45 7.69 -1.58 2.02
CA ILE A 45 7.80 -1.21 3.45
C ILE A 45 9.15 -1.61 4.05
N ALA A 46 9.80 -0.66 4.73
CA ALA A 46 11.14 -0.85 5.26
C ALA A 46 11.21 -1.66 6.57
N THR A 47 10.15 -1.69 7.38
CA THR A 47 10.23 -2.20 8.75
C THR A 47 9.04 -3.09 9.12
N VAL A 48 9.27 -4.01 10.07
CA VAL A 48 8.23 -4.91 10.60
C VAL A 48 7.00 -4.14 11.10
N PRO A 49 7.13 -3.09 11.95
CA PRO A 49 5.95 -2.48 12.58
C PRO A 49 5.00 -1.88 11.55
N ILE A 50 5.55 -1.22 10.52
CA ILE A 50 4.76 -0.60 9.46
C ILE A 50 4.08 -1.67 8.60
N ALA A 51 4.77 -2.78 8.31
CA ALA A 51 4.21 -3.86 7.52
C ALA A 51 3.07 -4.58 8.26
N SER A 52 3.26 -4.89 9.54
CA SER A 52 2.20 -5.47 10.37
C SER A 52 1.01 -4.53 10.49
N LEU A 53 1.26 -3.22 10.66
CA LEU A 53 0.20 -2.22 10.79
C LEU A 53 -0.62 -2.12 9.49
N LEU A 54 0.04 -2.05 8.33
CA LEU A 54 -0.66 -1.97 7.05
C LEU A 54 -1.61 -3.17 6.88
N ILE A 55 -1.09 -4.39 7.05
CA ILE A 55 -1.89 -5.62 6.89
C ILE A 55 -3.07 -5.61 7.86
N SER A 56 -2.85 -5.21 9.11
CA SER A 56 -3.89 -5.21 10.14
C SER A 56 -4.98 -4.17 9.89
N LEU A 57 -4.63 -3.02 9.30
CA LEU A 57 -5.57 -1.93 9.02
C LEU A 57 -6.36 -2.15 7.73
N THR A 58 -5.73 -2.73 6.70
CA THR A 58 -6.34 -2.85 5.38
C THR A 58 -6.97 -4.22 5.13
N ASP A 59 -6.57 -5.24 5.89
CA ASP A 59 -6.88 -6.65 5.61
C ASP A 59 -6.55 -7.05 4.15
N GLN A 60 -5.54 -6.39 3.56
CA GLN A 60 -5.13 -6.55 2.15
C GLN A 60 -3.62 -6.76 2.06
N PRO A 61 -3.10 -7.96 2.41
CA PRO A 61 -1.67 -8.24 2.35
C PRO A 61 -1.11 -8.23 0.93
N GLU A 62 -1.95 -8.40 -0.09
CA GLU A 62 -1.59 -8.32 -1.51
C GLU A 62 -1.10 -6.92 -1.94
N HIS A 63 -1.45 -5.87 -1.20
CA HIS A 63 -0.93 -4.53 -1.45
C HIS A 63 0.51 -4.37 -1.01
N LEU A 64 1.03 -5.29 -0.17
CA LEU A 64 2.42 -5.31 0.22
C LEU A 64 3.20 -6.11 -0.84
N VAL A 65 3.95 -5.43 -1.71
CA VAL A 65 4.68 -6.09 -2.81
C VAL A 65 6.12 -6.40 -2.46
N GLY A 66 6.67 -5.71 -1.45
CA GLY A 66 7.97 -6.05 -0.92
C GLY A 66 8.27 -5.39 0.42
N VAL A 67 9.21 -6.01 1.14
CA VAL A 67 9.66 -5.59 2.46
C VAL A 67 11.15 -5.80 2.63
N HIS A 68 11.74 -5.23 3.68
CA HIS A 68 13.08 -5.60 4.11
C HIS A 68 13.17 -7.12 4.46
N PRO A 69 14.28 -7.83 4.16
CA PRO A 69 14.41 -9.27 4.39
C PRO A 69 14.05 -9.72 5.83
N PHE A 70 14.60 -9.02 6.83
CA PHE A 70 14.30 -9.29 8.24
C PHE A 70 12.81 -9.11 8.57
N ALA A 71 12.14 -8.18 7.87
CA ALA A 71 10.73 -7.96 8.09
C ALA A 71 9.88 -9.10 7.54
N LYS A 72 10.24 -9.65 6.38
CA LYS A 72 9.59 -10.85 5.84
C LYS A 72 9.72 -12.03 6.80
N GLU A 73 10.93 -12.31 7.27
CA GLU A 73 11.20 -13.40 8.24
C GLU A 73 10.29 -13.24 9.47
N THR A 74 10.29 -12.07 10.08
CA THR A 74 9.47 -11.79 11.28
C THR A 74 7.96 -11.91 11.02
N LEU A 75 7.48 -11.44 9.87
CA LEU A 75 6.06 -11.55 9.51
C LEU A 75 5.64 -13.01 9.34
N LEU A 76 6.49 -13.82 8.71
CA LEU A 76 6.24 -15.25 8.46
C LEU A 76 6.27 -16.08 9.74
N ASP A 77 7.17 -15.75 10.67
CA ASP A 77 7.27 -16.44 11.96
C ASP A 77 6.09 -16.11 12.91
N GLY A 78 5.42 -14.97 12.70
CA GLY A 78 4.30 -14.50 13.50
C GLY A 78 2.93 -15.04 13.08
N THR A 79 1.88 -14.58 13.79
CA THR A 79 0.48 -14.92 13.49
C THR A 79 0.04 -14.46 12.11
N LEU A 80 0.61 -13.36 11.60
CA LEU A 80 0.32 -12.86 10.25
C LEU A 80 0.76 -13.85 9.17
N GLY A 81 1.92 -14.49 9.30
CA GLY A 81 2.38 -15.53 8.39
C GLY A 81 1.50 -16.77 8.39
N GLN A 82 0.93 -17.12 9.55
CA GLN A 82 -0.01 -18.24 9.68
C GLN A 82 -1.37 -17.93 9.02
N HIS A 83 -1.82 -16.67 9.07
CA HIS A 83 -3.11 -16.26 8.54
C HIS A 83 -3.07 -15.88 7.06
N TYR A 84 -1.98 -15.26 6.60
CA TYR A 84 -1.81 -14.76 5.24
C TYR A 84 -0.64 -15.46 4.54
N PRO A 85 -0.86 -16.66 3.97
CA PRO A 85 0.20 -17.43 3.31
C PRO A 85 0.81 -16.70 2.09
N GLN A 86 0.10 -15.74 1.50
CA GLN A 86 0.64 -14.89 0.43
C GLN A 86 1.86 -14.06 0.85
N LEU A 87 2.12 -13.89 2.15
CA LEU A 87 3.33 -13.21 2.63
C LEU A 87 4.63 -13.95 2.21
N HIS A 88 4.56 -15.25 1.87
CA HIS A 88 5.69 -15.98 1.31
C HIS A 88 6.16 -15.42 -0.04
N THR A 89 5.28 -14.75 -0.81
CA THR A 89 5.63 -14.19 -2.12
C THR A 89 6.26 -12.81 -2.05
N LEU A 90 6.32 -12.19 -0.86
CA LEU A 90 6.91 -10.87 -0.66
C LEU A 90 8.32 -10.79 -1.20
N LYS A 91 8.60 -9.74 -1.95
CA LYS A 91 9.95 -9.44 -2.45
C LYS A 91 10.79 -8.85 -1.32
N THR A 92 12.07 -9.20 -1.30
CA THR A 92 13.03 -8.78 -0.26
C THR A 92 14.20 -7.97 -0.82
N ASP A 93 14.23 -7.78 -2.13
CA ASP A 93 15.23 -7.02 -2.89
C ASP A 93 14.80 -5.56 -3.12
N VAL A 94 13.55 -5.20 -2.80
CA VAL A 94 13.03 -3.82 -2.81
C VAL A 94 13.80 -2.90 -1.86
N ILE A 95 14.28 -3.45 -0.75
CA ILE A 95 15.05 -2.75 0.28
C ILE A 95 16.15 -3.71 0.71
N ALA A 96 17.40 -3.35 0.43
CA ALA A 96 18.55 -4.16 0.78
C ALA A 96 18.73 -4.29 2.31
N ARG A 97 19.53 -5.26 2.76
CA ARG A 97 19.79 -5.52 4.19
C ARG A 97 20.39 -4.33 4.96
N ASN A 98 21.02 -3.40 4.24
CA ASN A 98 21.55 -2.15 4.79
C ASN A 98 20.52 -1.01 4.73
N PHE A 99 19.24 -1.32 4.56
CA PHE A 99 18.12 -0.39 4.41
C PHE A 99 18.23 0.56 3.21
N THR A 100 19.07 0.23 2.23
CA THR A 100 19.14 1.00 0.98
C THR A 100 17.98 0.60 0.06
N PRO A 101 17.12 1.55 -0.35
CA PRO A 101 16.07 1.28 -1.33
C PRO A 101 16.65 0.89 -2.69
N ASN A 102 15.99 -0.04 -3.40
CA ASN A 102 16.37 -0.42 -4.75
C ASN A 102 15.35 0.13 -5.76
N THR A 103 15.70 1.25 -6.40
CA THR A 103 14.80 1.98 -7.32
C THR A 103 14.46 1.19 -8.58
N ASP A 104 15.39 0.38 -9.09
CA ASP A 104 15.15 -0.44 -10.29
C ASP A 104 14.09 -1.51 -10.01
N VAL A 105 14.16 -2.08 -8.80
CA VAL A 105 13.19 -3.05 -8.30
C VAL A 105 11.84 -2.40 -8.04
N PHE A 106 11.80 -1.16 -7.55
CA PHE A 106 10.55 -0.40 -7.42
C PHE A 106 9.84 -0.22 -8.77
N LEU A 107 10.59 0.14 -9.82
CA LEU A 107 10.06 0.30 -11.17
C LEU A 107 9.58 -1.03 -11.75
N ALA A 108 10.40 -2.08 -11.64
CA ALA A 108 10.07 -3.42 -12.14
C ALA A 108 8.81 -4.01 -11.49
N PHE A 109 8.57 -3.67 -10.22
CA PHE A 109 7.39 -4.12 -9.49
C PHE A 109 6.30 -3.06 -9.39
N HIS A 110 6.37 -1.96 -10.14
CA HIS A 110 5.36 -0.90 -10.14
C HIS A 110 4.97 -0.45 -8.73
N VAL A 111 5.94 -0.24 -7.85
CA VAL A 111 5.70 0.29 -6.50
C VAL A 111 5.11 1.68 -6.62
N ASP A 112 3.97 1.90 -5.96
CA ASP A 112 3.22 3.16 -6.01
C ASP A 112 3.15 3.89 -4.66
N LEU A 113 3.69 3.28 -3.61
CA LEU A 113 3.91 3.92 -2.31
C LEU A 113 5.11 3.29 -1.61
N VAL A 114 5.95 4.14 -1.01
CA VAL A 114 7.00 3.70 -0.08
C VAL A 114 6.65 4.20 1.32
N VAL A 115 6.70 3.31 2.30
CA VAL A 115 6.56 3.68 3.72
C VAL A 115 7.83 3.30 4.46
N SER A 116 8.48 4.31 5.02
CA SER A 116 9.75 4.18 5.72
C SER A 116 9.64 4.68 7.15
N CYS A 117 10.71 4.52 7.94
CA CYS A 117 10.76 5.00 9.31
C CYS A 117 11.75 6.17 9.39
N PRO A 118 11.51 7.22 10.22
CA PRO A 118 12.31 8.45 10.20
C PRO A 118 13.80 8.29 10.48
N HIS A 119 14.18 7.24 11.20
CA HIS A 119 15.58 6.95 11.52
C HIS A 119 16.35 6.37 10.32
N LEU A 120 15.66 5.93 9.26
CA LEU A 120 16.29 5.47 8.03
C LEU A 120 16.69 6.68 7.18
N SER A 121 17.86 6.61 6.53
CA SER A 121 18.54 7.75 5.89
C SER A 121 17.60 8.69 5.09
N PRO A 122 17.27 9.89 5.61
CA PRO A 122 16.27 10.79 5.00
C PRO A 122 16.64 11.24 3.57
N THR A 123 17.94 11.33 3.29
CA THR A 123 18.46 11.79 2.00
C THR A 123 18.16 10.81 0.86
N LEU A 124 18.10 9.50 1.14
CA LEU A 124 17.81 8.48 0.14
C LEU A 124 16.32 8.49 -0.25
N PHE A 125 15.44 8.59 0.75
CA PHE A 125 13.99 8.63 0.53
C PHE A 125 13.52 9.93 -0.14
N LYS A 126 14.19 11.06 0.12
CA LYS A 126 13.92 12.32 -0.59
C LYS A 126 14.15 12.22 -2.10
N ARG A 127 15.11 11.41 -2.57
CA ARG A 127 15.34 11.18 -4.00
C ARG A 127 14.24 10.35 -4.65
N ILE A 128 13.65 9.41 -3.92
CA ILE A 128 12.54 8.57 -4.40
C ILE A 128 11.27 9.42 -4.54
N GLN A 129 10.99 10.28 -3.56
CA GLN A 129 9.89 11.23 -3.63
C GLN A 129 10.05 12.20 -4.81
N ALA A 130 11.27 12.67 -5.07
CA ALA A 130 11.57 13.48 -6.25
C ALA A 130 11.49 12.68 -7.57
N GLY A 131 11.52 11.35 -7.50
CA GLY A 131 11.52 10.40 -8.60
C GLY A 131 10.17 9.73 -8.86
N TYR A 132 9.05 10.37 -8.52
CA TYR A 132 7.67 9.99 -8.89
C TYR A 132 6.96 8.92 -8.03
N ILE A 133 7.54 8.45 -6.92
CA ILE A 133 6.82 7.54 -5.99
C ILE A 133 6.60 8.26 -4.65
N PRO A 134 5.34 8.44 -4.20
CA PRO A 134 5.07 9.07 -2.91
C PRO A 134 5.73 8.24 -1.80
N THR A 135 6.41 8.93 -0.89
CA THR A 135 7.14 8.32 0.22
C THR A 135 6.71 8.94 1.53
N ILE A 136 6.19 8.12 2.44
CA ILE A 136 5.80 8.52 3.79
C ILE A 136 6.90 8.08 4.75
N THR A 137 7.34 8.98 5.63
CA THR A 137 8.40 8.75 6.61
C THR A 137 7.90 8.97 8.03
#